data_AF-A0A9P0HMX0-F1
#
_entry.id   AF-A0A9P0HMX0-F1
#
_cell.length_a   1.000
_cell.length_b   1.000
_cell.length_c   1.000
_cell.angle_alpha   90.00
_cell.angle_beta   90.00
_cell.angle_gamma   90.00
#
_symmetry.space_group_name_H-M   'P 1'
#
loop_
_entity.id
_entity.type
_entity.pdbx_description
1 polymer ?
#
loop_
_entity_poly.entity_id
_entity_poly.type
_entity_poly.pdbx_seq_one_letter_code
_entity_poly.pdbx_strand_id
1 'polypeptide(L)'
;MVYIHGGEFQTGASNLFQGHMLAGFYEVVVVTLNYRLGALGFLSTADQNSPGNYGILDIAMALRWIYENIASFNGDKDSITLFGPGAGAAAAGLLMVNPRTQHIISKVIAQSGSALADWAFIQDRYRAQNTSRVFAQQLGCNIDSSYKLVECLRSHRSFHELGNAEFQPQVGMFPWSPVLDKNFTLPGDAWYEGWKQGDWFFANYTPEEFIKKGLFNRGLMYMTGVTTQEAAYLIYNNETLAPDYEIDEKWFDNKIHELVLRYNYTLNRDGIYRAIKYRYTYWPEPNNPLRIREQYIDMMSDFIYRAPTDHIVKLLTEQHVPVYMYVMNTTIEAFKFPEWRKAPHDIEHLLLTGAPFMDVEYFPVKPRLERNMWTNNDRNMSHFFMKAFSNFARYGNPTQTEILGLHFELARQGELKYLNLNTTFNSTIYLNYRQTESAFWTWYLPTVIGILVPTYPPFTEYWWEPKEPLQIAFWSMSGFNLLLIVIVVIFCILWRNAKRNSDPLYGTDLLVLTDDHVGMEGIENRNQSTGNIYEYRDKRPESKIGSTHSLRSSQGSILDAKISKSPNGRPKTPPVKRTSSRSTIDSSVPMTQV
;
A
#
# COMPACT_ATOMS: atom_id res chain seq x y z
N MET A 1 16.82 -20.38 17.04
CA MET A 1 15.51 -19.75 16.76
C MET A 1 15.49 -18.39 17.43
N VAL A 2 15.05 -17.35 16.72
CA VAL A 2 15.04 -15.96 17.22
C VAL A 2 13.59 -15.47 17.26
N TYR A 3 13.09 -15.20 18.45
CA TYR A 3 11.75 -14.68 18.70
C TYR A 3 11.74 -13.16 18.63
N ILE A 4 10.84 -12.62 17.81
CA ILE A 4 10.50 -11.20 17.78
C ILE A 4 9.09 -11.06 18.33
N HIS A 5 8.88 -10.27 19.40
CA HIS A 5 7.56 -10.11 19.99
C HIS A 5 6.61 -9.28 19.11
N GLY A 6 5.32 -9.57 19.23
CA GLY A 6 4.21 -8.77 18.67
C GLY A 6 3.96 -7.48 19.45
N GLY A 7 2.71 -6.98 19.42
CA GLY A 7 2.31 -5.73 20.06
C GLY A 7 2.30 -4.52 19.13
N GLU A 8 1.95 -4.71 17.86
CA GLU A 8 1.60 -3.66 16.88
C GLU A 8 2.69 -2.58 16.70
N PHE A 9 3.97 -2.96 16.90
CA PHE A 9 5.13 -2.06 16.96
C PHE A 9 5.05 -0.96 18.05
N GLN A 10 4.10 -1.07 18.98
CA GLN A 10 3.78 -0.09 20.03
C GLN A 10 4.01 -0.63 21.45
N THR A 11 3.81 -1.94 21.66
CA THR A 11 3.90 -2.61 22.96
C THR A 11 4.65 -3.94 22.85
N GLY A 12 4.74 -4.69 23.96
CA GLY A 12 5.43 -5.99 24.03
C GLY A 12 6.84 -5.89 24.62
N ALA A 13 7.41 -7.06 24.96
CA ALA A 13 8.77 -7.20 25.49
C ALA A 13 9.26 -8.65 25.34
N SER A 14 10.58 -8.84 25.34
CA SER A 14 11.26 -10.15 25.18
C SER A 14 11.01 -11.15 26.32
N ASN A 15 10.63 -10.68 27.50
CA ASN A 15 10.33 -11.51 28.68
C ASN A 15 8.89 -12.08 28.67
N LEU A 16 8.05 -11.67 27.72
CA LEU A 16 6.69 -12.21 27.54
C LEU A 16 6.67 -13.61 26.90
N PHE A 17 7.80 -14.07 26.33
CA PHE A 17 7.97 -15.40 25.75
C PHE A 17 8.99 -16.22 26.54
N GLN A 18 8.52 -17.14 27.38
CA GLN A 18 9.36 -17.97 28.25
C GLN A 18 9.90 -19.18 27.46
N GLY A 19 10.86 -18.94 26.55
CA GLY A 19 11.38 -19.95 25.61
C GLY A 19 12.13 -21.14 26.20
N HIS A 20 12.19 -21.30 27.54
CA HIS A 20 12.98 -22.34 28.20
C HIS A 20 12.43 -23.75 27.97
N MET A 21 11.11 -23.93 27.88
CA MET A 21 10.51 -25.25 27.60
C MET A 21 10.80 -25.70 26.16
N LEU A 22 10.65 -24.79 25.19
CA LEU A 22 10.99 -25.03 23.78
C LEU A 22 12.48 -25.39 23.62
N ALA A 23 13.37 -24.68 24.31
CA ALA A 23 14.80 -24.96 24.30
C ALA A 23 15.15 -26.32 24.92
N GLY A 24 14.58 -26.62 26.10
CA GLY A 24 14.87 -27.82 26.87
C GLY A 24 14.27 -29.12 26.32
N PHE A 25 13.07 -29.07 25.72
CA PHE A 25 12.41 -30.27 25.18
C PHE A 25 12.92 -30.69 23.79
N TYR A 26 13.44 -29.73 23.00
CA TYR A 26 13.75 -29.95 21.58
C TYR A 26 15.18 -29.56 21.18
N GLU A 27 16.05 -29.26 22.16
CA GLU A 27 17.48 -28.99 21.96
C GLU A 27 17.71 -27.90 20.89
N VAL A 28 17.08 -26.74 21.09
CA VAL A 28 17.21 -25.57 20.21
C VAL A 28 17.63 -24.35 21.01
N VAL A 29 18.64 -23.62 20.52
CA VAL A 29 19.00 -22.31 21.08
C VAL A 29 17.86 -21.33 20.75
N VAL A 30 17.15 -20.87 21.77
CA VAL A 30 16.10 -19.85 21.66
C VAL A 30 16.64 -18.52 22.15
N VAL A 31 16.52 -17.49 21.30
CA VAL A 31 16.89 -16.11 21.64
C VAL A 31 15.62 -15.26 21.59
N THR A 32 15.35 -14.48 22.64
CA THR A 32 14.36 -13.40 22.62
C THR A 32 15.10 -12.06 22.63
N LEU A 33 14.53 -11.02 22.02
CA LEU A 33 15.15 -9.69 21.92
C LEU A 33 14.11 -8.58 22.15
N ASN A 34 14.57 -7.45 22.69
CA ASN A 34 13.79 -6.21 22.76
C ASN A 34 14.21 -5.30 21.59
N TYR A 35 13.28 -4.48 21.13
CA TYR A 35 13.52 -3.42 20.15
C TYR A 35 12.74 -2.17 20.55
N ARG A 36 13.12 -0.98 20.04
CA ARG A 36 12.39 0.25 20.37
C ARG A 36 10.98 0.26 19.76
N LEU A 37 10.02 0.74 20.54
CA LEU A 37 8.59 0.70 20.24
C LEU A 37 7.97 2.10 20.14
N GLY A 38 6.79 2.18 19.53
CA GLY A 38 5.98 3.39 19.42
C GLY A 38 6.74 4.55 18.76
N ALA A 39 6.55 5.76 19.27
CA ALA A 39 7.27 6.95 18.81
C ALA A 39 8.80 6.79 18.93
N LEU A 40 9.29 6.12 19.98
CA LEU A 40 10.72 5.90 20.22
C LEU A 40 11.36 4.93 19.20
N GLY A 41 10.55 4.03 18.62
CA GLY A 41 10.95 3.06 17.60
C GLY A 41 10.75 3.53 16.15
N PHE A 42 9.71 4.32 15.88
CA PHE A 42 9.21 4.48 14.50
C PHE A 42 8.81 5.91 14.11
N LEU A 43 8.98 6.93 14.96
CA LEU A 43 8.70 8.32 14.59
C LEU A 43 9.60 8.78 13.43
N SER A 44 8.98 9.15 12.31
CA SER A 44 9.68 9.58 11.10
C SER A 44 9.23 10.97 10.63
N THR A 45 10.20 11.86 10.41
CA THR A 45 10.04 13.11 9.67
C THR A 45 10.36 12.94 8.17
N ALA A 46 10.63 11.70 7.72
CA ALA A 46 11.11 11.36 6.37
C ALA A 46 12.37 12.13 5.93
N ASP A 47 13.18 12.55 6.91
CA ASP A 47 14.39 13.34 6.71
C ASP A 47 15.46 13.04 7.77
N GLN A 48 16.64 13.64 7.60
CA GLN A 48 17.83 13.40 8.43
C GLN A 48 17.66 13.73 9.93
N ASN A 49 16.60 14.43 10.34
CA ASN A 49 16.35 14.75 11.75
C ASN A 49 15.78 13.52 12.48
N SER A 50 14.85 12.82 11.82
CA SER A 50 14.33 11.53 12.26
C SER A 50 13.93 10.67 11.05
N PRO A 51 14.82 9.82 10.50
CA PRO A 51 14.45 8.94 9.39
C PRO A 51 13.38 7.90 9.78
N GLY A 52 13.31 7.54 11.08
CA GLY A 52 12.46 6.45 11.57
C GLY A 52 13.19 5.11 11.53
N ASN A 53 12.43 4.01 11.43
CA ASN A 53 12.93 2.63 11.37
C ASN A 53 13.84 2.17 12.51
N TYR A 54 13.95 2.92 13.61
CA TYR A 54 14.86 2.60 14.72
C TYR A 54 14.60 1.22 15.33
N GLY A 55 13.35 0.86 15.57
CA GLY A 55 13.00 -0.46 16.13
C GLY A 55 13.35 -1.62 15.19
N ILE A 56 13.12 -1.49 13.88
CA ILE A 56 13.46 -2.56 12.92
C ILE A 56 14.99 -2.63 12.67
N LEU A 57 15.70 -1.50 12.81
CA LEU A 57 17.17 -1.44 12.83
C LEU A 57 17.77 -2.05 14.10
N ASP A 58 17.12 -1.92 15.27
CA ASP A 58 17.52 -2.63 16.50
C ASP A 58 17.48 -4.14 16.29
N ILE A 59 16.40 -4.66 15.69
CA ILE A 59 16.28 -6.08 15.36
C ILE A 59 17.36 -6.49 14.34
N ALA A 60 17.62 -5.68 13.31
CA ALA A 60 18.68 -5.97 12.33
C ALA A 60 20.08 -6.02 12.98
N MET A 61 20.37 -5.14 13.94
CA MET A 61 21.62 -5.16 14.71
C MET A 61 21.69 -6.36 15.67
N ALA A 62 20.57 -6.73 16.31
CA ALA A 62 20.49 -7.94 17.13
C ALA A 62 20.73 -9.22 16.29
N LEU A 63 20.16 -9.31 15.08
CA LEU A 63 20.42 -10.41 14.15
C LEU A 63 21.88 -10.47 13.70
N ARG A 64 22.51 -9.32 13.48
CA ARG A 64 23.96 -9.25 13.22
C ARG A 64 24.77 -9.76 14.41
N TRP A 65 24.46 -9.32 15.64
CA TRP A 65 25.12 -9.82 16.84
C TRP A 65 24.96 -11.33 17.00
N ILE A 66 23.76 -11.86 16.76
CA ILE A 66 23.48 -13.30 16.77
C ILE A 66 24.34 -14.01 15.72
N TYR A 67 24.38 -13.54 14.46
CA TYR A 67 25.21 -14.15 13.42
C TYR A 67 26.71 -14.16 13.75
N GLU A 68 27.21 -13.09 14.38
CA GLU A 68 28.61 -12.95 14.78
C GLU A 68 28.98 -13.75 16.05
N ASN A 69 28.03 -14.05 16.96
CA ASN A 69 28.34 -14.58 18.31
C ASN A 69 27.65 -15.90 18.70
N ILE A 70 26.56 -16.34 18.03
CA ILE A 70 25.73 -17.45 18.53
C ILE A 70 26.45 -18.81 18.59
N ALA A 71 27.53 -18.98 17.82
CA ALA A 71 28.41 -20.16 17.88
C ALA A 71 29.02 -20.37 19.28
N SER A 72 29.27 -19.29 20.04
CA SER A 72 29.73 -19.37 21.44
C SER A 72 28.67 -19.88 22.42
N PHE A 73 27.41 -19.97 21.98
CA PHE A 73 26.26 -20.49 22.72
C PHE A 73 25.78 -21.83 22.14
N ASN A 74 26.66 -22.55 21.43
CA ASN A 74 26.38 -23.80 20.70
C ASN A 74 25.27 -23.68 19.64
N GLY A 75 24.95 -22.47 19.16
CA GLY A 75 23.98 -22.25 18.09
C GLY A 75 24.62 -22.24 16.71
N ASP A 76 23.92 -22.81 15.73
CA ASP A 76 24.29 -22.70 14.31
C ASP A 76 23.89 -21.32 13.75
N LYS A 77 24.88 -20.55 13.30
CA LYS A 77 24.71 -19.23 12.68
C LYS A 77 24.12 -19.29 11.26
N ASP A 78 24.28 -20.40 10.55
CA ASP A 78 23.84 -20.53 9.15
C ASP A 78 22.43 -21.16 9.04
N SER A 79 21.84 -21.56 10.18
CA SER A 79 20.46 -22.07 10.31
C SER A 79 19.57 -21.16 11.18
N ILE A 80 19.79 -19.84 11.13
CA ILE A 80 18.96 -18.86 11.84
C ILE A 80 17.52 -18.89 11.27
N THR A 81 16.58 -19.06 12.21
CA THR A 81 15.14 -19.09 11.97
C THR A 81 14.48 -17.98 12.78
N LEU A 82 13.80 -17.04 12.11
CA LEU A 82 13.00 -16.00 12.79
C LEU A 82 11.59 -16.53 13.07
N PHE A 83 11.00 -16.15 14.20
CA PHE A 83 9.59 -16.42 14.49
C PHE A 83 8.96 -15.36 15.39
N GLY A 84 7.64 -15.27 15.37
CA GLY A 84 6.88 -14.39 16.26
C GLY A 84 5.43 -14.17 15.82
N PRO A 85 4.57 -13.66 16.72
CA PRO A 85 3.20 -13.24 16.42
C PRO A 85 3.11 -11.84 15.79
N GLY A 86 2.08 -11.59 14.99
CA GLY A 86 1.62 -10.24 14.62
C GLY A 86 2.74 -9.34 14.09
N ALA A 87 3.08 -8.27 14.83
CA ALA A 87 4.17 -7.36 14.47
C ALA A 87 5.55 -8.04 14.39
N GLY A 88 5.79 -9.11 15.15
CA GLY A 88 7.00 -9.94 15.06
C GLY A 88 7.05 -10.78 13.78
N ALA A 89 5.91 -11.32 13.34
CA ALA A 89 5.77 -11.99 12.04
C ALA A 89 6.02 -11.02 10.88
N ALA A 90 5.43 -9.82 10.97
CA ALA A 90 5.68 -8.74 10.02
C ALA A 90 7.16 -8.32 9.98
N ALA A 91 7.79 -8.10 11.12
CA ALA A 91 9.21 -7.78 11.22
C ALA A 91 10.09 -8.86 10.58
N ALA A 92 9.81 -10.14 10.83
CA ALA A 92 10.53 -11.25 10.20
C ALA A 92 10.37 -11.24 8.66
N GLY A 93 9.16 -10.98 8.16
CA GLY A 93 8.88 -10.84 6.73
C GLY A 93 9.54 -9.61 6.08
N LEU A 94 9.77 -8.52 6.82
CA LEU A 94 10.55 -7.37 6.37
C LEU A 94 12.06 -7.68 6.35
N LEU A 95 12.56 -8.37 7.37
CA LEU A 95 13.99 -8.66 7.52
C LEU A 95 14.50 -9.74 6.55
N MET A 96 13.66 -10.72 6.16
CA MET A 96 14.06 -11.77 5.20
C MET A 96 14.31 -11.24 3.78
N VAL A 97 13.71 -10.09 3.44
CA VAL A 97 13.89 -9.40 2.14
C VAL A 97 14.85 -8.20 2.23
N ASN A 98 15.16 -7.73 3.43
CA ASN A 98 16.04 -6.57 3.61
C ASN A 98 17.48 -6.90 3.13
N PRO A 99 18.10 -6.05 2.29
CA PRO A 99 19.44 -6.33 1.74
C PRO A 99 20.54 -6.65 2.76
N ARG A 100 20.44 -6.13 3.99
CA ARG A 100 21.39 -6.39 5.09
C ARG A 100 21.18 -7.71 5.81
N THR A 101 19.94 -8.17 5.97
CA THR A 101 19.62 -9.34 6.82
C THR A 101 19.16 -10.56 6.03
N GLN A 102 18.79 -10.42 4.76
CA GLN A 102 18.40 -11.53 3.88
C GLN A 102 19.42 -12.68 3.86
N HIS A 103 20.73 -12.39 3.98
CA HIS A 103 21.78 -13.41 3.94
C HIS A 103 22.06 -14.09 5.29
N ILE A 104 21.45 -13.57 6.37
CA ILE A 104 21.54 -14.12 7.73
C ILE A 104 20.36 -15.08 7.99
N ILE A 105 19.21 -14.83 7.34
CA ILE A 105 17.95 -15.51 7.63
C ILE A 105 17.77 -16.70 6.68
N SER A 106 17.73 -17.90 7.25
CA SER A 106 17.52 -19.15 6.49
C SER A 106 16.06 -19.58 6.50
N LYS A 107 15.29 -19.28 7.55
CA LYS A 107 13.87 -19.66 7.67
C LYS A 107 13.04 -18.61 8.42
N VAL A 108 11.74 -18.54 8.14
CA VAL A 108 10.78 -17.67 8.85
C VAL A 108 9.53 -18.46 9.25
N ILE A 109 9.05 -18.23 10.47
CA ILE A 109 7.74 -18.68 10.96
C ILE A 109 6.90 -17.45 11.30
N ALA A 110 5.96 -17.11 10.41
CA ALA A 110 5.09 -15.94 10.54
C ALA A 110 3.74 -16.35 11.15
N GLN A 111 3.59 -16.14 12.46
CA GLN A 111 2.35 -16.45 13.18
C GLN A 111 1.40 -15.25 13.09
N SER A 112 0.23 -15.43 12.50
CA SER A 112 -0.88 -14.48 12.52
C SER A 112 -0.46 -13.05 12.14
N GLY A 113 0.33 -12.89 11.07
CA GLY A 113 0.87 -11.61 10.64
C GLY A 113 1.75 -11.68 9.38
N SER A 114 1.86 -10.56 8.67
CA SER A 114 2.53 -10.48 7.36
C SER A 114 3.11 -9.09 7.10
N ALA A 115 4.27 -9.04 6.44
CA ALA A 115 4.91 -7.79 5.99
C ALA A 115 4.14 -7.05 4.88
N LEU A 116 3.05 -7.64 4.35
CA LEU A 116 2.16 -7.03 3.35
C LEU A 116 0.89 -6.41 3.93
N ALA A 117 0.69 -6.45 5.26
CA ALA A 117 -0.43 -5.75 5.89
C ALA A 117 -0.17 -4.23 5.93
N ASP A 118 -1.18 -3.39 5.71
CA ASP A 118 -1.00 -1.92 5.73
C ASP A 118 -0.39 -1.43 7.04
N TRP A 119 -0.88 -1.98 8.16
CA TRP A 119 -0.40 -1.62 9.50
C TRP A 119 1.07 -2.01 9.73
N ALA A 120 1.59 -2.97 8.97
CA ALA A 120 2.93 -3.51 9.14
C ALA A 120 4.05 -2.71 8.42
N PHE A 121 3.72 -1.95 7.38
CA PHE A 121 4.72 -1.21 6.59
C PHE A 121 4.13 0.03 5.91
N ILE A 122 4.44 1.22 6.44
CA ILE A 122 3.95 2.50 5.91
C ILE A 122 4.73 2.87 4.63
N GLN A 123 4.07 2.70 3.49
CA GLN A 123 4.63 3.00 2.17
C GLN A 123 4.59 4.50 1.81
N ASP A 124 3.62 5.25 2.36
CA ASP A 124 3.51 6.69 2.11
C ASP A 124 4.30 7.52 3.14
N ARG A 125 5.28 8.28 2.63
CA ARG A 125 6.08 9.22 3.41
C ARG A 125 5.23 10.32 4.06
N TYR A 126 4.13 10.75 3.42
CA TYR A 126 3.32 11.85 3.93
C TYR A 126 2.45 11.43 5.12
N ARG A 127 1.90 10.20 5.10
CA ARG A 127 1.29 9.56 6.28
C ARG A 127 2.26 9.55 7.45
N ALA A 128 3.49 9.07 7.27
CA ALA A 128 4.52 9.05 8.33
C ALA A 128 4.83 10.46 8.86
N GLN A 129 5.07 11.44 7.97
CA GLN A 129 5.31 12.84 8.35
C GLN A 129 4.13 13.48 9.10
N ASN A 130 2.89 13.23 8.65
CA ASN A 130 1.69 13.80 9.27
C ASN A 130 1.43 13.22 10.65
N THR A 131 1.55 11.89 10.80
CA THR A 131 1.52 11.20 12.11
C THR A 131 2.48 11.84 13.10
N SER A 132 3.75 12.02 12.72
CA SER A 132 4.78 12.65 13.57
C SER A 132 4.47 14.11 13.93
N ARG A 133 3.87 14.89 13.00
CA ARG A 133 3.47 16.28 13.26
C ARG A 133 2.28 16.38 14.21
N VAL A 134 1.22 15.60 14.00
CA VAL A 134 0.03 15.61 14.87
C VAL A 134 0.38 15.13 16.27
N PHE A 135 1.21 14.08 16.40
CA PHE A 135 1.73 13.62 17.68
C PHE A 135 2.52 14.72 18.42
N ALA A 136 3.43 15.40 17.72
CA ALA A 136 4.17 16.53 18.29
C ALA A 136 3.26 17.70 18.70
N GLN A 137 2.21 18.01 17.94
CA GLN A 137 1.22 19.03 18.33
C GLN A 137 0.44 18.63 19.58
N GLN A 138 0.02 17.37 19.71
CA GLN A 138 -0.65 16.85 20.91
C GLN A 138 0.25 16.94 22.15
N LEU A 139 1.56 16.77 21.98
CA LEU A 139 2.59 17.00 23.01
C LEU A 139 3.06 18.46 23.12
N GLY A 140 2.35 19.42 22.50
CA GLY A 140 2.65 20.86 22.60
C GLY A 140 3.99 21.29 22.03
N CYS A 141 4.62 20.48 21.17
CA CYS A 141 5.88 20.79 20.52
C CYS A 141 5.70 21.63 19.25
N ASN A 142 6.70 22.48 18.95
CA ASN A 142 6.71 23.32 17.75
C ASN A 142 6.92 22.46 16.48
N ILE A 143 6.09 22.68 15.46
CA ILE A 143 6.11 21.93 14.18
C ILE A 143 6.45 22.79 12.95
N ASP A 144 7.09 23.95 13.13
CA ASP A 144 7.53 24.84 12.02
C ASP A 144 8.52 24.12 11.08
N SER A 145 9.30 23.20 11.65
CA SER A 145 10.34 22.43 10.95
C SER A 145 10.56 21.09 11.67
N SER A 146 11.00 20.08 10.91
CA SER A 146 11.38 18.77 11.42
C SER A 146 12.48 18.83 12.48
N TYR A 147 13.45 19.74 12.34
CA TYR A 147 14.48 19.95 13.37
C TYR A 147 13.87 20.43 14.70
N LYS A 148 13.09 21.53 14.72
CA LYS A 148 12.43 22.01 15.96
C LYS A 148 11.51 20.97 16.60
N LEU A 149 10.78 20.21 15.77
CA LEU A 149 9.90 19.13 16.20
C LEU A 149 10.69 18.07 16.95
N VAL A 150 11.73 17.52 16.33
CA VAL A 150 12.54 16.43 16.88
C VAL A 150 13.37 16.89 18.09
N GLU A 151 13.91 18.11 18.04
CA GLU A 151 14.62 18.73 19.18
C GLU A 151 13.69 18.89 20.39
N CYS A 152 12.46 19.37 20.20
CA CYS A 152 11.48 19.49 21.29
C CYS A 152 11.12 18.14 21.90
N LEU A 153 10.91 17.10 21.07
CA LEU A 153 10.63 15.75 21.58
C LEU A 153 11.82 15.12 22.29
N ARG A 154 13.07 15.42 21.89
CA ARG A 154 14.29 14.89 22.54
C ARG A 154 14.66 15.63 23.83
N SER A 155 14.50 16.96 23.85
CA SER A 155 15.07 17.83 24.88
C SER A 155 14.05 18.43 25.85
N HIS A 156 12.74 18.36 25.54
CA HIS A 156 11.66 18.89 26.38
C HIS A 156 10.54 17.90 26.73
N ARG A 157 10.66 16.63 26.31
CA ARG A 157 9.72 15.55 26.67
C ARG A 157 10.45 14.34 27.24
N SER A 158 9.84 13.72 28.26
CA SER A 158 10.33 12.49 28.87
C SER A 158 10.01 11.27 28.01
N PHE A 159 10.84 10.23 28.08
CA PHE A 159 10.55 8.96 27.40
C PHE A 159 9.21 8.34 27.84
N HIS A 160 8.77 8.61 29.08
CA HIS A 160 7.49 8.17 29.61
C HIS A 160 6.30 8.88 28.96
N GLU A 161 6.36 10.20 28.75
CA GLU A 161 5.37 10.92 27.92
C GLU A 161 5.35 10.39 26.48
N LEU A 162 6.52 10.13 25.89
CA LEU A 162 6.62 9.67 24.50
C LEU A 162 6.14 8.22 24.28
N GLY A 163 6.32 7.36 25.29
CA GLY A 163 5.94 5.94 25.24
C GLY A 163 4.47 5.69 25.62
N ASN A 164 3.97 6.39 26.63
CA ASN A 164 2.64 6.14 27.21
C ASN A 164 1.55 7.12 26.71
N ALA A 165 1.85 7.96 25.71
CA ALA A 165 0.85 8.84 25.09
C ALA A 165 -0.11 8.04 24.18
N GLU A 166 -1.37 7.90 24.61
CA GLU A 166 -2.44 7.38 23.77
C GLU A 166 -2.61 8.26 22.52
N PHE A 167 -2.40 7.66 21.35
CA PHE A 167 -2.44 8.37 20.08
C PHE A 167 -3.09 7.51 18.99
N GLN A 168 -4.18 8.01 18.41
CA GLN A 168 -4.85 7.42 17.27
C GLN A 168 -4.49 8.20 16.00
N PRO A 169 -3.93 7.55 14.96
CA PRO A 169 -3.54 8.23 13.73
C PRO A 169 -4.77 8.70 12.94
N GLN A 170 -4.61 9.78 12.20
CA GLN A 170 -5.61 10.24 11.24
C GLN A 170 -5.78 9.32 10.03
N VAL A 171 -4.77 8.47 9.73
CA VAL A 171 -4.75 7.58 8.57
C VAL A 171 -4.18 6.20 8.93
N GLY A 172 -4.92 5.14 8.59
CA GLY A 172 -4.58 3.74 8.82
C GLY A 172 -4.82 3.25 10.25
N MET A 173 -4.59 1.96 10.52
CA MET A 173 -4.91 1.35 11.82
C MET A 173 -4.02 1.88 12.96
N PHE A 174 -2.70 1.71 12.85
CA PHE A 174 -1.74 2.05 13.91
C PHE A 174 -0.83 3.21 13.49
N PRO A 175 -0.39 4.06 14.44
CA PRO A 175 0.41 5.25 14.13
C PRO A 175 1.87 4.92 13.83
N TRP A 176 2.41 3.88 14.48
CA TRP A 176 3.83 3.57 14.51
C TRP A 176 4.07 2.19 13.89
N SER A 177 4.85 2.14 12.81
CA SER A 177 5.38 0.91 12.21
C SER A 177 6.54 1.27 11.25
N PRO A 178 7.31 0.29 10.73
CA PRO A 178 8.38 0.56 9.77
C PRO A 178 7.91 1.33 8.52
N VAL A 179 8.75 2.25 8.05
CA VAL A 179 8.47 3.16 6.93
C VAL A 179 9.34 2.85 5.72
N LEU A 180 8.84 3.11 4.51
CA LEU A 180 9.60 3.04 3.27
C LEU A 180 10.49 4.30 3.11
N ASP A 181 11.79 4.20 3.41
CA ASP A 181 12.75 5.31 3.40
C ASP A 181 13.26 5.72 1.99
N LYS A 182 12.44 5.46 0.97
CA LYS A 182 12.69 5.80 -0.43
C LYS A 182 12.69 7.31 -0.63
N ASN A 183 13.81 7.84 -1.10
CA ASN A 183 14.06 9.28 -1.29
C ASN A 183 14.04 10.11 0.02
N PHE A 184 14.32 9.50 1.17
CA PHE A 184 14.55 10.24 2.42
C PHE A 184 15.95 10.89 2.39
N THR A 185 16.16 11.97 3.13
CA THR A 185 17.52 12.38 3.50
C THR A 185 17.94 11.54 4.71
N LEU A 186 19.10 10.91 4.64
CA LEU A 186 19.62 10.05 5.72
C LEU A 186 20.76 10.75 6.47
N PRO A 187 20.90 10.52 7.81
CA PRO A 187 21.99 11.06 8.59
C PRO A 187 23.38 10.75 8.00
N GLY A 188 24.32 11.69 8.09
CA GLY A 188 25.69 11.50 7.59
C GLY A 188 26.56 10.59 8.49
N ASP A 189 27.72 10.18 7.97
CA ASP A 189 28.71 9.29 8.64
C ASP A 189 29.22 9.78 10.02
N ALA A 190 28.91 11.01 10.42
CA ALA A 190 29.30 11.59 11.72
C ALA A 190 28.14 11.67 12.74
N TRP A 191 26.94 11.17 12.42
CA TRP A 191 25.75 11.33 13.27
C TRP A 191 25.70 10.37 14.47
N TYR A 192 26.32 9.19 14.36
CA TYR A 192 26.46 8.23 15.46
C TYR A 192 27.74 7.41 15.29
N GLU A 193 28.43 7.09 16.38
CA GLU A 193 29.73 6.42 16.32
C GLU A 193 29.62 5.00 15.71
N GLY A 194 30.48 4.71 14.74
CA GLY A 194 30.53 3.41 14.05
C GLY A 194 29.43 3.18 12.99
N TRP A 195 28.49 4.10 12.80
CA TRP A 195 27.43 4.01 11.77
C TRP A 195 27.72 4.93 10.59
N LYS A 196 27.56 4.43 9.37
CA LYS A 196 27.64 5.24 8.15
C LYS A 196 26.25 5.68 7.69
N GLN A 197 26.17 6.67 6.80
CA GLN A 197 24.92 7.08 6.16
C GLN A 197 24.19 5.91 5.51
N GLY A 198 24.94 4.99 4.90
CA GLY A 198 24.38 3.78 4.32
C GLY A 198 23.73 2.85 5.34
N ASP A 199 24.09 2.88 6.63
CA ASP A 199 23.60 1.97 7.67
C ASP A 199 22.21 2.36 8.21
N TRP A 200 21.86 3.64 8.11
CA TRP A 200 20.50 4.15 8.37
C TRP A 200 19.46 3.71 7.34
N PHE A 201 19.90 3.27 6.16
CA PHE A 201 19.02 2.87 5.06
C PHE A 201 18.40 1.48 5.30
N PHE A 202 17.08 1.39 5.17
CA PHE A 202 16.32 0.15 5.34
C PHE A 202 15.83 -0.44 4.01
N ALA A 203 14.99 0.27 3.24
CA ALA A 203 14.29 -0.28 2.07
C ALA A 203 14.06 0.74 0.93
N ASN A 204 14.40 0.36 -0.31
CA ASN A 204 14.12 1.11 -1.56
C ASN A 204 12.84 0.65 -2.27
N TYR A 205 12.32 -0.52 -1.88
CA TYR A 205 11.23 -1.22 -2.52
C TYR A 205 10.23 -1.71 -1.46
N THR A 206 8.99 -1.98 -1.86
CA THR A 206 8.03 -2.66 -0.97
C THR A 206 8.43 -4.14 -0.78
N PRO A 207 7.96 -4.84 0.26
CA PRO A 207 8.27 -6.26 0.45
C PRO A 207 7.77 -7.13 -0.72
N GLU A 208 6.62 -6.78 -1.30
CA GLU A 208 6.11 -7.36 -2.54
C GLU A 208 7.08 -7.17 -3.71
N GLU A 209 7.61 -5.95 -3.92
CA GLU A 209 8.60 -5.68 -4.96
C GLU A 209 9.90 -6.46 -4.75
N PHE A 210 10.37 -6.66 -3.52
CA PHE A 210 11.55 -7.48 -3.24
C PHE A 210 11.31 -8.95 -3.58
N ILE A 211 10.18 -9.53 -3.14
CA ILE A 211 9.83 -10.94 -3.41
C ILE A 211 9.67 -11.15 -4.91
N LYS A 212 8.91 -10.29 -5.62
CA LYS A 212 8.72 -10.38 -7.09
C LYS A 212 10.02 -10.24 -7.91
N LYS A 213 11.09 -9.67 -7.33
CA LYS A 213 12.43 -9.55 -7.94
C LYS A 213 13.39 -10.68 -7.53
N GLY A 214 12.98 -11.62 -6.69
CA GLY A 214 13.86 -12.67 -6.16
C GLY A 214 14.94 -12.15 -5.21
N LEU A 215 14.71 -11.01 -4.56
CA LEU A 215 15.66 -10.34 -3.66
C LEU A 215 15.46 -10.80 -2.21
N PHE A 216 15.82 -12.05 -1.95
CA PHE A 216 15.84 -12.70 -0.63
C PHE A 216 16.77 -13.93 -0.68
N ASN A 217 16.89 -14.68 0.42
CA ASN A 217 17.71 -15.91 0.47
C ASN A 217 17.15 -17.00 -0.46
N ARG A 218 17.95 -17.51 -1.42
CA ARG A 218 17.55 -18.64 -2.29
C ARG A 218 17.26 -19.94 -1.54
N GLY A 219 17.80 -20.10 -0.33
CA GLY A 219 17.52 -21.22 0.57
C GLY A 219 16.38 -20.94 1.57
N LEU A 220 15.66 -19.82 1.43
CA LEU A 220 14.57 -19.46 2.34
C LEU A 220 13.50 -20.54 2.38
N MET A 221 13.01 -20.82 3.59
CA MET A 221 11.82 -21.64 3.82
C MET A 221 10.85 -20.86 4.71
N TYR A 222 9.55 -20.95 4.43
CA TYR A 222 8.52 -20.17 5.11
C TYR A 222 7.47 -21.09 5.74
N MET A 223 7.10 -20.81 6.99
CA MET A 223 5.93 -21.41 7.61
C MET A 223 5.03 -20.28 8.13
N THR A 224 3.72 -20.42 8.01
CA THR A 224 2.78 -19.42 8.49
C THR A 224 1.44 -20.03 8.89
N GLY A 225 0.67 -19.30 9.67
CA GLY A 225 -0.71 -19.64 9.94
C GLY A 225 -1.48 -18.49 10.55
N VAL A 226 -2.79 -18.66 10.64
CA VAL A 226 -3.78 -17.67 11.08
C VAL A 226 -4.86 -18.33 11.95
N THR A 227 -5.53 -17.55 12.79
CA THR A 227 -6.61 -18.03 13.67
C THR A 227 -8.00 -17.86 13.07
N THR A 228 -8.96 -18.70 13.46
CA THR A 228 -10.33 -18.64 12.91
C THR A 228 -11.15 -17.44 13.37
N GLN A 229 -10.70 -16.63 14.33
CA GLN A 229 -11.26 -15.31 14.65
C GLN A 229 -10.21 -14.33 15.24
N GLU A 230 -9.16 -14.02 14.47
CA GLU A 230 -8.11 -13.05 14.83
C GLU A 230 -8.68 -11.79 15.52
N ALA A 231 -9.58 -11.08 14.86
CA ALA A 231 -10.07 -9.78 15.30
C ALA A 231 -11.13 -9.84 16.43
N ALA A 232 -11.36 -10.99 17.07
CA ALA A 232 -12.32 -11.11 18.17
C ALA A 232 -11.99 -10.19 19.35
N TYR A 233 -10.71 -9.83 19.53
CA TYR A 233 -10.27 -8.90 20.57
C TYR A 233 -10.85 -7.48 20.40
N LEU A 234 -11.18 -7.06 19.18
CA LEU A 234 -11.86 -5.78 18.93
C LEU A 234 -13.26 -5.72 19.54
N ILE A 235 -13.86 -6.88 19.84
CA ILE A 235 -15.16 -7.00 20.49
C ILE A 235 -15.00 -7.27 21.99
N TYR A 236 -14.20 -8.27 22.40
CA TYR A 236 -14.11 -8.63 23.83
C TYR A 236 -13.29 -7.64 24.69
N ASN A 237 -12.44 -6.79 24.09
CA ASN A 237 -11.80 -5.69 24.82
C ASN A 237 -12.67 -4.43 24.89
N ASN A 238 -13.83 -4.39 24.23
CA ASN A 238 -14.72 -3.22 24.29
C ASN A 238 -15.69 -3.35 25.47
N GLU A 239 -15.38 -2.68 26.56
CA GLU A 239 -16.20 -2.67 27.79
C GLU A 239 -17.64 -2.21 27.54
N THR A 240 -17.92 -1.39 26.52
CA THR A 240 -19.28 -0.93 26.21
C THR A 240 -20.19 -2.00 25.60
N LEU A 241 -19.65 -3.17 25.25
CA LEU A 241 -20.39 -4.31 24.68
C LEU A 241 -20.53 -5.47 25.69
N ALA A 242 -19.89 -5.41 26.85
CA ALA A 242 -20.04 -6.42 27.88
C ALA A 242 -21.43 -6.32 28.57
N PRO A 243 -22.04 -7.45 28.98
CA PRO A 243 -21.50 -8.81 28.99
C PRO A 243 -21.85 -9.67 27.76
N ASP A 244 -22.84 -9.27 26.95
CA ASP A 244 -23.45 -10.13 25.92
C ASP A 244 -22.72 -10.07 24.57
N TYR A 245 -21.98 -8.98 24.34
CA TYR A 245 -21.22 -8.69 23.12
C TYR A 245 -22.06 -8.76 21.84
N GLU A 246 -23.31 -8.29 21.87
CA GLU A 246 -24.16 -8.20 20.68
C GLU A 246 -23.87 -6.94 19.86
N ILE A 247 -24.15 -6.98 18.56
CA ILE A 247 -23.86 -5.90 17.60
C ILE A 247 -25.08 -5.70 16.70
N ASP A 248 -25.57 -4.47 16.62
CA ASP A 248 -26.66 -4.10 15.71
C ASP A 248 -26.14 -3.66 14.32
N GLU A 249 -27.02 -3.61 13.33
CA GLU A 249 -26.66 -3.20 11.96
C GLU A 249 -26.06 -1.78 11.94
N LYS A 250 -26.55 -0.90 12.81
CA LYS A 250 -26.11 0.50 12.90
C LYS A 250 -24.67 0.63 13.38
N TRP A 251 -24.26 -0.16 14.39
CA TRP A 251 -22.87 -0.21 14.85
C TRP A 251 -21.96 -0.79 13.75
N PHE A 252 -22.41 -1.83 13.05
CA PHE A 252 -21.67 -2.42 11.93
C PHE A 252 -21.47 -1.40 10.79
N ASP A 253 -22.53 -0.70 10.37
CA ASP A 253 -22.46 0.37 9.36
C ASP A 253 -21.51 1.50 9.78
N ASN A 254 -21.64 1.98 11.02
CA ASN A 254 -20.75 3.01 11.57
C ASN A 254 -19.28 2.57 11.52
N LYS A 255 -18.97 1.29 11.77
CA LYS A 255 -17.60 0.77 11.73
C LYS A 255 -17.06 0.55 10.32
N ILE A 256 -17.89 0.19 9.34
CA ILE A 256 -17.47 0.21 7.93
C ILE A 256 -17.19 1.66 7.49
N HIS A 257 -18.04 2.62 7.87
CA HIS A 257 -17.80 4.04 7.58
C HIS A 257 -16.51 4.57 8.25
N GLU A 258 -16.26 4.23 9.52
CA GLU A 258 -15.00 4.56 10.22
C GLU A 258 -13.79 4.00 9.47
N LEU A 259 -13.83 2.73 9.05
CA LEU A 259 -12.77 2.09 8.27
C LEU A 259 -12.52 2.80 6.93
N VAL A 260 -13.58 3.08 6.16
CA VAL A 260 -13.48 3.75 4.85
C VAL A 260 -12.94 5.18 4.95
N LEU A 261 -13.29 5.90 6.02
CA LEU A 261 -12.75 7.23 6.32
C LEU A 261 -11.28 7.16 6.75
N ARG A 262 -10.93 6.24 7.65
CA ARG A 262 -9.59 6.10 8.24
C ARG A 262 -8.52 5.66 7.25
N TYR A 263 -8.89 4.96 6.18
CA TYR A 263 -7.97 4.65 5.07
C TYR A 263 -8.01 5.68 3.94
N ASN A 264 -8.80 6.75 4.12
CA ASN A 264 -8.94 7.91 3.23
C ASN A 264 -9.06 7.55 1.75
N TYR A 265 -9.96 6.62 1.42
CA TYR A 265 -10.24 6.21 0.04
C TYR A 265 -11.05 7.31 -0.72
N THR A 266 -10.43 8.46 -0.97
CA THR A 266 -11.08 9.71 -1.42
C THR A 266 -11.92 9.59 -2.68
N LEU A 267 -11.52 8.75 -3.64
CA LEU A 267 -12.14 8.68 -4.96
C LEU A 267 -13.54 8.02 -4.95
N ASN A 268 -13.78 7.05 -4.08
CA ASN A 268 -14.98 6.19 -4.16
C ASN A 268 -15.44 5.63 -2.80
N ARG A 269 -15.48 6.47 -1.76
CA ARG A 269 -15.88 6.07 -0.39
C ARG A 269 -17.18 5.26 -0.35
N ASP A 270 -18.18 5.74 -1.09
CA ASP A 270 -19.51 5.16 -1.21
C ASP A 270 -19.51 3.76 -1.85
N GLY A 271 -18.78 3.57 -2.95
CA GLY A 271 -18.65 2.27 -3.62
C GLY A 271 -17.92 1.24 -2.74
N ILE A 272 -16.91 1.68 -2.00
CA ILE A 272 -16.13 0.84 -1.08
C ILE A 272 -16.97 0.43 0.13
N TYR A 273 -17.69 1.37 0.76
CA TYR A 273 -18.64 1.06 1.84
C TYR A 273 -19.68 0.03 1.37
N ARG A 274 -20.30 0.24 0.20
CA ARG A 274 -21.29 -0.70 -0.37
C ARG A 274 -20.66 -2.05 -0.71
N ALA A 275 -19.43 -2.10 -1.21
CA ALA A 275 -18.71 -3.33 -1.50
C ALA A 275 -18.40 -4.14 -0.24
N ILE A 276 -17.91 -3.49 0.83
CA ILE A 276 -17.60 -4.15 2.10
C ILE A 276 -18.89 -4.65 2.76
N LYS A 277 -19.94 -3.81 2.84
CA LYS A 277 -21.25 -4.24 3.36
C LYS A 277 -21.81 -5.41 2.54
N TYR A 278 -21.79 -5.33 1.21
CA TYR A 278 -22.25 -6.41 0.35
C TYR A 278 -21.51 -7.74 0.59
N ARG A 279 -20.19 -7.66 0.80
CA ARG A 279 -19.35 -8.85 1.00
C ARG A 279 -19.54 -9.50 2.36
N TYR A 280 -19.82 -8.70 3.39
CA TYR A 280 -19.89 -9.15 4.79
C TYR A 280 -21.31 -9.15 5.40
N THR A 281 -22.36 -8.69 4.73
CA THR A 281 -23.74 -9.00 5.15
C THR A 281 -24.05 -10.48 4.95
N TYR A 282 -24.50 -11.17 6.01
CA TYR A 282 -24.99 -12.55 5.91
C TYR A 282 -26.43 -12.56 5.35
N TRP A 283 -26.53 -12.57 4.03
CA TRP A 283 -27.78 -12.40 3.28
C TRP A 283 -28.98 -13.30 3.64
N PRO A 284 -28.84 -14.54 4.16
CA PRO A 284 -29.98 -15.32 4.63
C PRO A 284 -30.64 -14.78 5.91
N GLU A 285 -29.89 -14.10 6.77
CA GLU A 285 -30.38 -13.52 8.04
C GLU A 285 -29.69 -12.17 8.32
N PRO A 286 -29.92 -11.13 7.50
CA PRO A 286 -29.14 -9.88 7.54
C PRO A 286 -29.28 -9.12 8.88
N ASN A 287 -30.40 -9.31 9.58
CA ASN A 287 -30.75 -8.58 10.80
C ASN A 287 -30.39 -9.35 12.09
N ASN A 288 -29.74 -10.51 12.01
CA ASN A 288 -29.41 -11.34 13.17
C ASN A 288 -28.12 -10.83 13.85
N PRO A 289 -28.16 -10.32 15.10
CA PRO A 289 -27.01 -9.68 15.75
C PRO A 289 -25.83 -10.64 15.97
N LEU A 290 -26.10 -11.94 16.15
CA LEU A 290 -25.07 -12.96 16.29
C LEU A 290 -24.30 -13.14 14.97
N ARG A 291 -25.00 -13.08 13.83
CA ARG A 291 -24.40 -13.13 12.48
C ARG A 291 -23.66 -11.83 12.16
N ILE A 292 -24.22 -10.67 12.50
CA ILE A 292 -23.56 -9.37 12.34
C ILE A 292 -22.22 -9.37 13.10
N ARG A 293 -22.17 -9.91 14.32
CA ARG A 293 -20.92 -10.12 15.07
C ARG A 293 -19.93 -11.04 14.37
N GLU A 294 -20.34 -12.25 13.99
CA GLU A 294 -19.44 -13.20 13.30
C GLU A 294 -18.83 -12.56 12.05
N GLN A 295 -19.67 -11.90 11.24
CA GLN A 295 -19.27 -11.26 9.99
C GLN A 295 -18.37 -10.04 10.21
N TYR A 296 -18.57 -9.24 11.26
CA TYR A 296 -17.66 -8.14 11.61
C TYR A 296 -16.28 -8.65 12.03
N ILE A 297 -16.23 -9.69 12.86
CA ILE A 297 -14.96 -10.29 13.28
C ILE A 297 -14.25 -10.90 12.07
N ASP A 298 -14.97 -11.57 11.18
CA ASP A 298 -14.42 -12.09 9.93
C ASP A 298 -13.92 -10.96 9.00
N MET A 299 -14.68 -9.87 8.83
CA MET A 299 -14.28 -8.70 8.05
C MET A 299 -12.93 -8.14 8.51
N MET A 300 -12.78 -7.94 9.83
CA MET A 300 -11.56 -7.39 10.41
C MET A 300 -10.41 -8.42 10.44
N SER A 301 -10.70 -9.70 10.63
CA SER A 301 -9.69 -10.78 10.58
C SER A 301 -9.15 -11.00 9.16
N ASP A 302 -10.03 -10.94 8.17
CA ASP A 302 -9.69 -11.04 6.75
C ASP A 302 -8.82 -9.84 6.33
N PHE A 303 -9.23 -8.62 6.69
CA PHE A 303 -8.52 -7.39 6.35
C PHE A 303 -7.15 -7.26 7.02
N ILE A 304 -7.07 -7.44 8.34
CA ILE A 304 -5.86 -7.14 9.13
C ILE A 304 -4.79 -8.24 8.98
N TYR A 305 -5.20 -9.51 8.88
CA TYR A 305 -4.29 -10.65 9.04
C TYR A 305 -4.33 -11.65 7.88
N ARG A 306 -5.51 -12.16 7.49
CA ARG A 306 -5.57 -13.31 6.58
C ARG A 306 -5.25 -12.94 5.13
N ALA A 307 -5.87 -11.88 4.59
CA ALA A 307 -5.62 -11.44 3.22
C ALA A 307 -4.15 -11.05 2.95
N PRO A 308 -3.44 -10.30 3.83
CA PRO A 308 -2.01 -10.04 3.63
C PRO A 308 -1.12 -11.28 3.87
N THR A 309 -1.58 -12.29 4.62
CA THR A 309 -0.88 -13.58 4.79
C THR A 309 -1.05 -14.48 3.55
N ASP A 310 -2.27 -14.58 3.02
CA ASP A 310 -2.57 -15.21 1.73
C ASP A 310 -1.78 -14.57 0.58
N HIS A 311 -1.70 -13.24 0.55
CA HIS A 311 -0.92 -12.53 -0.48
C HIS A 311 0.58 -12.89 -0.41
N ILE A 312 1.22 -12.87 0.77
CA ILE A 312 2.65 -13.17 0.85
C ILE A 312 2.94 -14.63 0.52
N VAL A 313 2.05 -15.57 0.88
CA VAL A 313 2.15 -16.99 0.47
C VAL A 313 2.10 -17.15 -1.04
N LYS A 314 1.22 -16.43 -1.75
CA LYS A 314 1.13 -16.46 -3.21
C LYS A 314 2.42 -15.97 -3.87
N LEU A 315 2.96 -14.83 -3.42
CA LEU A 315 4.22 -14.30 -3.94
C LEU A 315 5.41 -15.24 -3.67
N LEU A 316 5.46 -15.88 -2.50
CA LEU A 316 6.53 -16.82 -2.15
C LEU A 316 6.43 -18.13 -2.96
N THR A 317 5.23 -18.68 -3.15
CA THR A 317 5.02 -19.89 -3.96
C THR A 317 5.25 -19.64 -5.46
N GLU A 318 4.94 -18.46 -5.99
CA GLU A 318 5.35 -18.02 -7.34
C GLU A 318 6.89 -18.03 -7.49
N GLN A 319 7.62 -17.59 -6.47
CA GLN A 319 9.10 -17.62 -6.43
C GLN A 319 9.66 -19.00 -6.01
N HIS A 320 8.83 -20.06 -6.02
CA HIS A 320 9.21 -21.44 -5.72
C HIS A 320 9.78 -21.67 -4.31
N VAL A 321 9.49 -20.78 -3.36
CA VAL A 321 9.86 -20.93 -1.94
C VAL A 321 9.03 -22.07 -1.32
N PRO A 322 9.62 -23.00 -0.54
CA PRO A 322 8.87 -23.97 0.23
C PRO A 322 8.03 -23.26 1.30
N VAL A 323 6.70 -23.32 1.17
CA VAL A 323 5.75 -22.73 2.12
C VAL A 323 4.90 -23.81 2.79
N TYR A 324 4.83 -23.77 4.12
CA TYR A 324 3.91 -24.56 4.94
C TYR A 324 2.84 -23.66 5.58
N MET A 325 1.58 -24.10 5.57
CA MET A 325 0.45 -23.33 6.12
C MET A 325 -0.30 -24.11 7.21
N TYR A 326 -0.75 -23.42 8.26
CA TYR A 326 -1.78 -23.91 9.18
C TYR A 326 -2.92 -22.90 9.38
N VAL A 327 -4.08 -23.38 9.83
CA VAL A 327 -5.17 -22.54 10.34
C VAL A 327 -5.56 -23.07 11.71
N MET A 328 -5.51 -22.21 12.72
CA MET A 328 -5.84 -22.55 14.11
C MET A 328 -7.34 -22.41 14.33
N ASN A 329 -8.02 -23.55 14.50
CA ASN A 329 -9.48 -23.67 14.58
C ASN A 329 -9.95 -24.26 15.92
N THR A 330 -9.06 -24.35 16.90
CA THR A 330 -9.40 -24.74 18.28
C THR A 330 -8.83 -23.74 19.29
N THR A 331 -9.37 -23.76 20.50
CA THR A 331 -8.93 -22.94 21.64
C THR A 331 -8.15 -23.78 22.64
N ILE A 332 -7.56 -23.11 23.62
CA ILE A 332 -7.15 -23.75 24.87
C ILE A 332 -8.42 -24.17 25.63
N GLU A 333 -8.64 -25.47 25.79
CA GLU A 333 -9.84 -26.05 26.40
C GLU A 333 -9.99 -25.59 27.86
N ALA A 334 -8.87 -25.48 28.58
CA ALA A 334 -8.83 -25.00 29.96
C ALA A 334 -9.45 -23.60 30.16
N PHE A 335 -9.47 -22.75 29.14
CA PHE A 335 -9.98 -21.37 29.24
C PHE A 335 -11.49 -21.24 29.07
N LYS A 336 -12.17 -22.27 28.54
CA LYS A 336 -13.63 -22.31 28.37
C LYS A 336 -14.21 -21.00 27.82
N PHE A 337 -13.57 -20.46 26.78
CA PHE A 337 -14.03 -19.25 26.12
C PHE A 337 -15.44 -19.42 25.54
N PRO A 338 -16.25 -18.35 25.45
CA PRO A 338 -17.55 -18.41 24.79
C PRO A 338 -17.40 -18.92 23.35
N GLU A 339 -18.28 -19.82 22.92
CA GLU A 339 -18.28 -20.43 21.58
C GLU A 339 -18.13 -19.40 20.44
N TRP A 340 -18.75 -18.23 20.60
CA TRP A 340 -18.66 -17.15 19.61
C TRP A 340 -17.25 -16.64 19.38
N ARG A 341 -16.30 -16.82 20.30
CA ARG A 341 -14.91 -16.34 20.16
C ARG A 341 -14.09 -17.21 19.22
N LYS A 342 -14.39 -18.52 19.11
CA LYS A 342 -13.55 -19.55 18.44
C LYS A 342 -12.07 -19.34 18.81
N ALA A 343 -11.11 -19.62 17.93
CA ALA A 343 -9.69 -19.32 18.16
C ALA A 343 -9.42 -17.81 17.98
N PRO A 344 -9.08 -17.04 19.04
CA PRO A 344 -8.69 -15.64 18.93
C PRO A 344 -7.21 -15.50 18.56
N HIS A 345 -6.79 -14.26 18.25
CA HIS A 345 -5.37 -13.90 18.08
C HIS A 345 -4.48 -14.34 19.25
N ASP A 346 -3.20 -14.60 18.95
CA ASP A 346 -2.14 -14.98 19.89
C ASP A 346 -2.38 -16.23 20.75
N ILE A 347 -3.44 -17.01 20.49
CA ILE A 347 -3.74 -18.23 21.27
C ILE A 347 -2.62 -19.28 21.17
N GLU A 348 -1.90 -19.31 20.05
CA GLU A 348 -0.74 -20.16 19.83
C GLU A 348 0.50 -19.78 20.66
N HIS A 349 0.60 -18.56 21.20
CA HIS A 349 1.74 -18.11 22.02
C HIS A 349 1.92 -18.96 23.28
N LEU A 350 0.83 -19.26 23.96
CA LEU A 350 0.82 -20.10 25.17
C LEU A 350 1.14 -21.57 24.86
N LEU A 351 0.74 -22.06 23.70
CA LEU A 351 1.09 -23.42 23.26
C LEU A 351 2.58 -23.52 22.90
N LEU A 352 3.15 -22.47 22.30
CA LEU A 352 4.54 -22.42 21.85
C LEU A 352 5.56 -22.12 22.96
N THR A 353 5.17 -21.39 24.02
CA THR A 353 5.98 -21.23 25.24
C THR A 353 6.06 -22.52 26.08
N GLY A 354 5.23 -23.52 25.80
CA GLY A 354 5.16 -24.73 26.61
C GLY A 354 4.32 -24.57 27.88
N ALA A 355 3.43 -23.58 27.95
CA ALA A 355 2.68 -23.21 29.16
C ALA A 355 2.02 -24.39 29.92
N PRO A 356 1.40 -25.41 29.25
CA PRO A 356 0.84 -26.56 29.96
C PRO A 356 1.85 -27.37 30.80
N PHE A 357 3.14 -27.33 30.43
CA PHE A 357 4.22 -28.08 31.08
C PHE A 357 5.02 -27.25 32.09
N MET A 358 4.79 -25.93 32.11
CA MET A 358 5.55 -24.94 32.86
C MET A 358 5.14 -24.87 34.34
N ASP A 359 6.05 -24.38 35.19
CA ASP A 359 5.75 -24.08 36.59
C ASP A 359 5.17 -22.68 36.78
N VAL A 360 4.32 -22.55 37.82
CA VAL A 360 3.42 -21.40 38.00
C VAL A 360 4.17 -20.06 38.13
N GLU A 361 5.39 -20.10 38.66
CA GLU A 361 6.28 -18.95 38.86
C GLU A 361 6.69 -18.25 37.55
N TYR A 362 6.61 -18.94 36.40
CA TYR A 362 6.98 -18.40 35.09
C TYR A 362 5.79 -17.85 34.30
N PHE A 363 4.55 -18.00 34.79
CA PHE A 363 3.39 -17.40 34.14
C PHE A 363 3.32 -15.88 34.38
N PRO A 364 2.83 -15.09 33.41
CA PRO A 364 2.62 -13.67 33.62
C PRO A 364 1.58 -13.43 34.72
N VAL A 365 1.78 -12.39 35.55
CA VAL A 365 0.95 -12.07 36.74
C VAL A 365 -0.54 -11.89 36.39
N LYS A 366 -0.86 -11.59 35.13
CA LYS A 366 -2.19 -11.74 34.50
C LYS A 366 -1.99 -12.44 33.15
N PRO A 367 -2.81 -13.44 32.77
CA PRO A 367 -3.85 -14.09 33.57
C PRO A 367 -3.27 -15.00 34.66
N ARG A 368 -4.06 -15.26 35.72
CA ARG A 368 -3.70 -16.27 36.74
C ARG A 368 -3.89 -17.67 36.14
N LEU A 369 -2.79 -18.33 35.81
CA LEU A 369 -2.75 -19.67 35.25
C LEU A 369 -2.35 -20.69 36.34
N GLU A 370 -3.09 -21.81 36.44
CA GLU A 370 -2.82 -22.87 37.41
C GLU A 370 -2.29 -24.14 36.71
N ARG A 371 -1.30 -24.83 37.29
CA ARG A 371 -0.62 -25.98 36.63
C ARG A 371 -1.55 -27.18 36.36
N ASN A 372 -2.66 -27.27 37.09
CA ASN A 372 -3.70 -28.29 37.00
C ASN A 372 -4.84 -27.97 36.00
N MET A 373 -4.94 -26.73 35.48
CA MET A 373 -6.09 -26.35 34.62
C MET A 373 -6.04 -26.99 33.22
N TRP A 374 -4.83 -27.27 32.72
CA TRP A 374 -4.55 -27.69 31.35
C TRP A 374 -4.99 -29.12 31.04
N THR A 375 -5.79 -29.29 29.99
CA THR A 375 -6.25 -30.61 29.56
C THR A 375 -5.15 -31.42 28.88
N ASN A 376 -5.40 -32.71 28.65
CA ASN A 376 -4.49 -33.55 27.86
C ASN A 376 -4.43 -33.09 26.39
N ASN A 377 -5.47 -32.47 25.86
CA ASN A 377 -5.46 -31.91 24.50
C ASN A 377 -4.62 -30.62 24.44
N ASP A 378 -4.73 -29.73 25.44
CA ASP A 378 -3.86 -28.55 25.55
C ASP A 378 -2.37 -28.95 25.59
N ARG A 379 -2.04 -29.99 26.37
CA ARG A 379 -0.69 -30.57 26.47
C ARG A 379 -0.23 -31.15 25.13
N ASN A 380 -1.06 -31.96 24.48
CA ASN A 380 -0.75 -32.56 23.18
C ASN A 380 -0.54 -31.49 22.09
N MET A 381 -1.36 -30.45 22.06
CA MET A 381 -1.21 -29.34 21.12
C MET A 381 0.03 -28.50 21.40
N SER A 382 0.35 -28.21 22.65
CA SER A 382 1.60 -27.52 23.02
C SER A 382 2.84 -28.33 22.61
N HIS A 383 2.85 -29.65 22.87
CA HIS A 383 3.88 -30.55 22.37
C HIS A 383 3.96 -30.57 20.83
N PHE A 384 2.81 -30.57 20.13
CA PHE A 384 2.78 -30.48 18.67
C PHE A 384 3.40 -29.19 18.15
N PHE A 385 2.99 -28.02 18.67
CA PHE A 385 3.51 -26.72 18.25
C PHE A 385 5.02 -26.60 18.49
N MET A 386 5.49 -26.90 19.71
CA MET A 386 6.92 -26.83 20.01
C MET A 386 7.75 -27.80 19.15
N LYS A 387 7.27 -29.03 18.91
CA LYS A 387 7.97 -30.01 18.07
C LYS A 387 7.95 -29.62 16.57
N ALA A 388 6.84 -29.12 16.06
CA ALA A 388 6.71 -28.67 14.68
C ALA A 388 7.62 -27.46 14.39
N PHE A 389 7.65 -26.47 15.29
CA PHE A 389 8.44 -25.26 15.12
C PHE A 389 9.96 -25.54 15.25
N SER A 390 10.37 -26.41 16.17
CA SER A 390 11.78 -26.83 16.31
C SER A 390 12.24 -27.74 15.15
N ASN A 391 11.41 -28.68 14.68
CA ASN A 391 11.66 -29.46 13.47
C ASN A 391 11.81 -28.55 12.24
N PHE A 392 10.92 -27.58 12.05
CA PHE A 392 11.03 -26.63 10.94
C PHE A 392 12.31 -25.80 11.04
N ALA A 393 12.63 -25.29 12.24
CA ALA A 393 13.87 -24.55 12.46
C ALA A 393 15.13 -25.40 12.17
N ARG A 394 15.13 -26.68 12.51
CA ARG A 394 16.26 -27.61 12.31
C ARG A 394 16.37 -28.09 10.86
N TYR A 395 15.29 -28.64 10.29
CA TYR A 395 15.30 -29.36 9.01
C TYR A 395 14.63 -28.63 7.84
N GLY A 396 13.83 -27.58 8.11
CA GLY A 396 13.03 -26.90 7.08
C GLY A 396 11.66 -27.54 6.79
N ASN A 397 11.35 -28.67 7.41
CA ASN A 397 10.04 -29.34 7.36
C ASN A 397 9.55 -29.53 8.81
N PRO A 398 8.35 -29.03 9.19
CA PRO A 398 7.83 -29.18 10.55
C PRO A 398 7.55 -30.64 10.94
N THR A 399 7.25 -31.51 9.97
CA THR A 399 6.89 -32.92 10.19
C THR A 399 7.71 -33.80 9.25
N GLN A 400 9.02 -33.86 9.51
CA GLN A 400 9.90 -34.88 8.90
C GLN A 400 9.46 -36.30 9.29
N THR A 401 8.94 -36.45 10.51
CA THR A 401 8.08 -37.55 10.94
C THR A 401 6.72 -36.98 11.31
N GLU A 402 5.66 -37.79 11.23
CA GLU A 402 4.36 -37.44 11.80
C GLU A 402 4.50 -37.09 13.30
N ILE A 403 3.69 -36.13 13.76
CA ILE A 403 3.63 -35.71 15.16
C ILE A 403 2.20 -35.96 15.63
N LEU A 404 2.01 -36.97 16.50
CA LEU A 404 0.69 -37.39 17.00
C LEU A 404 -0.30 -37.78 15.87
N GLY A 405 0.21 -38.31 14.75
CA GLY A 405 -0.57 -38.65 13.55
C GLY A 405 -0.80 -37.48 12.59
N LEU A 406 -0.21 -36.31 12.84
CA LEU A 406 -0.33 -35.12 11.99
C LEU A 406 0.93 -34.87 11.16
N HIS A 407 0.73 -34.51 9.90
CA HIS A 407 1.75 -33.98 8.99
C HIS A 407 1.31 -32.64 8.39
N PHE A 408 2.28 -31.83 7.96
CA PHE A 408 2.06 -30.71 7.05
C PHE A 408 2.38 -31.12 5.62
N GLU A 409 1.69 -30.51 4.66
CA GLU A 409 2.07 -30.55 3.24
C GLU A 409 2.47 -29.14 2.76
N LEU A 410 3.28 -29.10 1.69
CA LEU A 410 3.68 -27.86 1.05
C LEU A 410 2.49 -27.25 0.28
N ALA A 411 2.27 -25.95 0.50
CA ALA A 411 1.43 -25.15 -0.38
C ALA A 411 2.13 -24.99 -1.75
N ARG A 412 1.35 -25.05 -2.83
CA ARG A 412 1.82 -24.92 -4.21
C ARG A 412 0.99 -23.87 -4.95
N GLN A 413 1.54 -23.30 -6.03
CA GLN A 413 0.79 -22.39 -6.88
C GLN A 413 -0.48 -23.09 -7.42
N GLY A 414 -1.66 -22.55 -7.11
CA GLY A 414 -2.97 -23.14 -7.43
C GLY A 414 -3.53 -24.14 -6.40
N GLU A 415 -2.68 -24.75 -5.57
CA GLU A 415 -3.06 -25.70 -4.50
C GLU A 415 -2.50 -25.22 -3.15
N LEU A 416 -3.17 -24.25 -2.53
CA LEU A 416 -2.78 -23.73 -1.22
C LEU A 416 -3.26 -24.66 -0.11
N LYS A 417 -2.53 -25.77 0.06
CA LYS A 417 -2.71 -26.75 1.13
C LYS A 417 -2.38 -26.14 2.50
N TYR A 418 -3.24 -26.37 3.47
CA TYR A 418 -3.04 -25.95 4.85
C TYR A 418 -3.54 -27.00 5.85
N LEU A 419 -2.85 -27.12 6.98
CA LEU A 419 -3.27 -27.96 8.09
C LEU A 419 -4.32 -27.22 8.95
N ASN A 420 -5.57 -27.66 8.90
CA ASN A 420 -6.63 -27.19 9.79
C ASN A 420 -6.47 -27.85 11.17
N LEU A 421 -5.92 -27.09 12.11
CA LEU A 421 -5.67 -27.53 13.48
C LEU A 421 -6.94 -27.39 14.32
N ASN A 422 -7.55 -28.53 14.63
CA ASN A 422 -8.62 -28.66 15.61
C ASN A 422 -8.04 -29.29 16.90
N THR A 423 -8.84 -29.95 17.73
CA THR A 423 -8.32 -30.90 18.72
C THR A 423 -7.43 -31.94 18.01
N THR A 424 -6.30 -32.30 18.65
CA THR A 424 -5.16 -33.02 18.05
C THR A 424 -5.55 -34.05 16.99
N PHE A 425 -6.39 -35.03 17.35
CA PHE A 425 -6.72 -36.20 16.51
C PHE A 425 -7.76 -35.92 15.40
N ASN A 426 -8.38 -34.75 15.39
CA ASN A 426 -9.38 -34.33 14.39
C ASN A 426 -8.82 -33.32 13.38
N SER A 427 -7.50 -33.04 13.43
CA SER A 427 -6.85 -32.09 12.52
C SER A 427 -6.62 -32.71 11.15
N THR A 428 -6.86 -31.94 10.08
CA THR A 428 -6.92 -32.45 8.70
C THR A 428 -6.32 -31.43 7.73
N ILE A 429 -5.84 -31.88 6.57
CA ILE A 429 -5.37 -30.97 5.51
C ILE A 429 -6.54 -30.58 4.61
N TYR A 430 -6.69 -29.27 4.41
CA TYR A 430 -7.65 -28.67 3.50
C TYR A 430 -6.92 -27.81 2.46
N LEU A 431 -7.67 -27.32 1.47
CA LEU A 431 -7.18 -26.51 0.37
C LEU A 431 -7.83 -25.13 0.41
N ASN A 432 -7.09 -24.10 0.01
CA ASN A 432 -7.63 -22.82 -0.44
C ASN A 432 -8.50 -22.12 0.62
N TYR A 433 -7.96 -21.91 1.82
CA TYR A 433 -8.63 -21.16 2.90
C TYR A 433 -9.05 -19.75 2.46
N ARG A 434 -10.33 -19.40 2.66
CA ARG A 434 -10.93 -18.06 2.50
C ARG A 434 -10.41 -17.27 1.28
N GLN A 435 -10.29 -17.94 0.14
CA GLN A 435 -9.67 -17.35 -1.06
C GLN A 435 -10.51 -16.24 -1.68
N THR A 436 -11.84 -16.37 -1.65
CA THR A 436 -12.76 -15.36 -2.20
C THR A 436 -12.84 -14.13 -1.29
N GLU A 437 -12.60 -14.26 0.01
CA GLU A 437 -12.49 -13.12 0.95
C GLU A 437 -11.11 -12.46 0.80
N SER A 438 -10.05 -13.26 0.73
CA SER A 438 -8.68 -12.75 0.55
C SER A 438 -8.51 -12.02 -0.78
N ALA A 439 -9.08 -12.55 -1.87
CA ALA A 439 -9.12 -11.89 -3.18
C ALA A 439 -10.00 -10.63 -3.21
N PHE A 440 -11.03 -10.54 -2.37
CA PHE A 440 -11.83 -9.31 -2.26
C PHE A 440 -10.96 -8.15 -1.75
N TRP A 441 -10.15 -8.37 -0.71
CA TRP A 441 -9.26 -7.34 -0.16
C TRP A 441 -8.02 -7.08 -1.03
N THR A 442 -7.42 -8.12 -1.63
CA THR A 442 -6.13 -8.00 -2.35
C THR A 442 -6.25 -7.63 -3.82
N TRP A 443 -7.34 -8.02 -4.50
CA TRP A 443 -7.54 -7.76 -5.93
C TRP A 443 -8.73 -6.84 -6.21
N TYR A 444 -9.91 -7.13 -5.63
CA TYR A 444 -11.12 -6.38 -5.98
C TYR A 444 -11.11 -4.95 -5.42
N LEU A 445 -10.94 -4.78 -4.10
CA LEU A 445 -11.04 -3.46 -3.46
C LEU A 445 -10.07 -2.40 -4.03
N PRO A 446 -8.79 -2.71 -4.34
CA PRO A 446 -7.88 -1.77 -5.02
C PRO A 446 -8.42 -1.25 -6.37
N THR A 447 -9.15 -2.06 -7.14
CA THR A 447 -9.80 -1.58 -8.37
C THR A 447 -10.97 -0.64 -8.09
N VAL A 448 -11.77 -0.90 -7.04
CA VAL A 448 -12.88 -0.02 -6.63
C VAL A 448 -12.37 1.32 -6.10
N ILE A 449 -11.20 1.33 -5.44
CA ILE A 449 -10.50 2.55 -4.98
C ILE A 449 -9.99 3.38 -6.17
N GLY A 450 -9.42 2.73 -7.19
CA GLY A 450 -8.85 3.42 -8.37
C GLY A 450 -9.88 3.92 -9.39
N ILE A 451 -11.12 3.44 -9.33
CA ILE A 451 -12.17 3.79 -10.31
C ILE A 451 -13.13 4.82 -9.69
N LEU A 452 -13.16 6.02 -10.29
CA LEU A 452 -14.30 6.93 -10.18
C LEU A 452 -15.50 6.25 -10.85
N VAL A 453 -16.55 5.95 -10.08
CA VAL A 453 -17.83 5.54 -10.67
C VAL A 453 -18.36 6.72 -11.49
N PRO A 454 -18.61 6.57 -12.81
CA PRO A 454 -19.14 7.67 -13.60
C PRO A 454 -20.57 7.99 -13.17
N THR A 455 -20.72 9.03 -12.35
CA THR A 455 -22.03 9.60 -11.94
C THR A 455 -22.67 10.44 -13.04
N TYR A 456 -22.18 10.33 -14.28
CA TYR A 456 -22.90 10.82 -15.45
C TYR A 456 -24.29 10.16 -15.46
N PRO A 457 -25.40 10.92 -15.46
CA PRO A 457 -26.65 10.36 -15.93
C PRO A 457 -26.45 9.88 -17.38
N PRO A 458 -27.22 8.88 -17.86
CA PRO A 458 -27.21 8.56 -19.27
C PRO A 458 -27.48 9.84 -20.06
N PHE A 459 -26.63 10.15 -21.05
CA PHE A 459 -26.70 11.39 -21.81
C PHE A 459 -27.91 11.35 -22.76
N THR A 460 -29.09 11.56 -22.20
CA THR A 460 -30.39 11.70 -22.90
C THR A 460 -30.59 13.10 -23.44
N GLU A 461 -29.86 14.08 -22.92
CA GLU A 461 -29.63 15.37 -23.59
C GLU A 461 -28.69 15.15 -24.78
N TYR A 462 -29.30 14.78 -25.91
CA TYR A 462 -28.72 15.05 -27.23
C TYR A 462 -28.30 16.52 -27.29
N TRP A 463 -27.11 16.79 -27.82
CA TRP A 463 -26.64 18.14 -28.11
C TRP A 463 -27.42 18.75 -29.29
N TRP A 464 -28.69 19.07 -29.05
CA TRP A 464 -29.53 19.82 -29.98
C TRP A 464 -29.18 21.30 -29.85
N GLU A 465 -28.14 21.72 -30.57
CA GLU A 465 -27.96 23.13 -30.91
C GLU A 465 -29.22 23.59 -31.67
N PRO A 466 -30.02 24.53 -31.15
CA PRO A 466 -31.25 24.97 -31.80
C PRO A 466 -30.90 25.89 -32.97
N LYS A 467 -30.51 25.30 -34.10
CA LYS A 467 -30.17 26.03 -35.34
C LYS A 467 -31.40 26.67 -35.98
N GLU A 468 -32.58 26.13 -35.69
CA GLU A 468 -33.88 26.60 -36.18
C GLU A 468 -34.19 28.06 -35.77
N PRO A 469 -34.24 28.46 -34.48
CA PRO A 469 -34.52 29.86 -34.11
C PRO A 469 -33.50 30.85 -34.67
N LEU A 470 -32.21 30.48 -34.76
CA LEU A 470 -31.18 31.32 -35.36
C LEU A 470 -31.38 31.48 -36.89
N GLN A 471 -31.73 30.41 -37.61
CA GLN A 471 -32.08 30.48 -39.02
C GLN A 471 -33.38 31.25 -39.26
N ILE A 472 -34.41 31.04 -38.44
CA ILE A 472 -35.70 31.76 -38.52
C ILE A 472 -35.46 33.27 -38.31
N ALA A 473 -34.65 33.66 -37.32
CA ALA A 473 -34.28 35.06 -37.09
C ALA A 473 -33.51 35.64 -38.29
N PHE A 474 -32.51 34.92 -38.82
CA PHE A 474 -31.71 35.35 -39.98
C PHE A 474 -32.55 35.56 -41.24
N TRP A 475 -33.44 34.61 -41.57
CA TRP A 475 -34.33 34.71 -42.73
C TRP A 475 -35.39 35.81 -42.55
N SER A 476 -35.94 35.97 -41.34
CA SER A 476 -36.92 37.03 -41.04
C SER A 476 -36.31 38.43 -41.19
N MET A 477 -35.11 38.66 -40.65
CA MET A 477 -34.38 39.93 -40.80
C MET A 477 -34.00 40.19 -42.27
N SER A 478 -33.59 39.17 -43.00
CA SER A 478 -33.25 39.27 -44.43
C SER A 478 -34.47 39.63 -45.28
N GLY A 479 -35.62 38.99 -45.03
CA GLY A 479 -36.88 39.29 -45.70
C GLY A 479 -37.41 40.71 -45.39
N PHE A 480 -37.30 41.15 -44.14
CA PHE A 480 -37.68 42.51 -43.74
C PHE A 480 -36.83 43.58 -44.45
N ASN A 481 -35.50 43.40 -44.49
CA ASN A 481 -34.61 44.31 -45.22
C ASN A 481 -34.89 44.33 -46.73
N LEU A 482 -35.19 43.18 -47.36
CA LEU A 482 -35.56 43.13 -48.77
C LEU A 482 -36.85 43.92 -49.04
N LEU A 483 -37.87 43.75 -48.19
CA LEU A 483 -39.15 44.47 -48.29
C LEU A 483 -38.96 45.99 -48.08
N LEU A 484 -38.08 46.40 -47.17
CA LEU A 484 -37.74 47.81 -46.94
C LEU A 484 -37.04 48.42 -48.16
N ILE A 485 -36.10 47.70 -48.80
CA ILE A 485 -35.47 48.11 -50.07
C ILE A 485 -36.51 48.25 -51.20
N VAL A 486 -37.45 47.30 -51.33
CA VAL A 486 -38.53 47.38 -52.33
C VAL A 486 -39.42 48.60 -52.09
N ILE A 487 -39.77 48.90 -50.85
CA ILE A 487 -40.53 50.10 -50.48
C ILE A 487 -39.77 51.38 -50.84
N VAL A 488 -38.46 51.45 -50.57
CA VAL A 488 -37.61 52.58 -50.96
C VAL A 488 -37.56 52.75 -52.49
N VAL A 489 -37.41 51.66 -53.25
CA VAL A 489 -37.46 51.70 -54.72
C VAL A 489 -38.81 52.17 -55.24
N ILE A 490 -39.92 51.74 -54.64
CA ILE A 490 -41.27 52.23 -54.97
C ILE A 490 -41.38 53.73 -54.69
N PHE A 491 -40.91 54.22 -53.53
CA PHE A 491 -40.88 55.66 -53.25
C PHE A 491 -40.00 56.45 -54.23
N CYS A 492 -38.85 55.91 -54.65
CA CYS A 492 -38.02 56.54 -55.69
C CYS A 492 -38.72 56.60 -57.06
N ILE A 493 -39.48 55.57 -57.44
CA ILE A 493 -40.29 55.56 -58.68
C ILE A 493 -41.44 56.57 -58.59
N LEU A 494 -42.16 56.59 -57.47
CA LEU A 494 -43.25 57.54 -57.23
C LEU A 494 -42.74 58.99 -57.22
N TRP A 495 -41.60 59.26 -56.57
CA TRP A 495 -40.96 60.56 -56.56
C TRP A 495 -40.48 60.98 -57.97
N ARG A 496 -39.88 60.05 -58.74
CA ARG A 496 -39.49 60.29 -60.14
C ARG A 496 -40.71 60.62 -61.02
N ASN A 497 -41.83 59.93 -60.85
CA ASN A 497 -43.06 60.20 -61.61
C ASN A 497 -43.72 61.52 -61.18
N ALA A 498 -43.76 61.82 -59.87
CA ALA A 498 -44.24 63.11 -59.37
C ALA A 498 -43.39 64.28 -59.90
N LYS A 499 -42.06 64.13 -59.93
CA LYS A 499 -41.16 65.12 -60.53
C LYS A 499 -41.39 65.28 -62.03
N ARG A 500 -41.54 64.18 -62.78
CA ARG A 500 -41.85 64.20 -64.22
C ARG A 500 -43.16 64.92 -64.54
N ASN A 501 -44.12 64.94 -63.61
CA ASN A 501 -45.39 65.65 -63.73
C ASN A 501 -45.33 67.12 -63.23
N SER A 502 -44.17 67.63 -62.80
CA SER A 502 -44.03 68.98 -62.22
C SER A 502 -42.94 69.86 -62.86
N ASP A 503 -42.32 69.42 -63.97
CA ASP A 503 -41.42 70.25 -64.81
C ASP A 503 -42.21 70.85 -66.02
N PRO A 504 -42.51 72.17 -66.05
CA PRO A 504 -43.46 72.74 -67.02
C PRO A 504 -42.76 73.45 -68.20
N LEU A 505 -41.87 72.77 -68.92
CA LEU A 505 -41.15 73.38 -70.06
C LEU A 505 -40.61 72.38 -71.08
N TYR A 506 -41.45 71.98 -72.04
CA TYR A 506 -41.09 71.83 -73.46
C TYR A 506 -42.35 71.57 -74.30
N GLY A 507 -42.91 72.64 -74.87
CA GLY A 507 -43.99 72.55 -75.85
C GLY A 507 -43.68 73.46 -77.03
N THR A 508 -43.57 72.89 -78.23
CA THR A 508 -43.78 73.56 -79.52
C THR A 508 -43.81 72.49 -80.62
N ASP A 509 -44.81 72.57 -81.49
CA ASP A 509 -45.05 71.63 -82.58
C ASP A 509 -44.15 71.90 -83.80
N LEU A 510 -43.91 70.89 -84.66
CA LEU A 510 -44.52 70.87 -86.01
C LEU A 510 -44.30 69.55 -86.80
N LEU A 511 -45.32 69.19 -87.57
CA LEU A 511 -45.34 68.45 -88.85
C LEU A 511 -44.36 67.27 -89.11
N VAL A 512 -44.95 66.06 -89.05
CA VAL A 512 -45.04 65.08 -90.17
C VAL A 512 -44.00 65.17 -91.30
N LEU A 513 -43.22 64.10 -91.49
CA LEU A 513 -43.06 63.43 -92.79
C LEU A 513 -42.60 61.96 -92.64
N THR A 514 -42.82 61.22 -93.73
CA THR A 514 -42.81 59.75 -93.90
C THR A 514 -41.46 59.04 -93.72
N ASP A 515 -41.51 57.92 -93.00
CA ASP A 515 -41.16 56.54 -93.43
C ASP A 515 -39.79 56.14 -94.04
N ASP A 516 -39.61 54.81 -94.04
CA ASP A 516 -38.69 53.97 -94.84
C ASP A 516 -37.16 53.88 -94.57
N HIS A 517 -36.82 52.66 -94.13
CA HIS A 517 -35.78 51.75 -94.68
C HIS A 517 -34.26 51.85 -94.36
N VAL A 518 -33.78 50.71 -93.84
CA VAL A 518 -32.51 50.00 -94.17
C VAL A 518 -31.17 50.63 -93.71
N GLY A 519 -30.26 49.78 -93.20
CA GLY A 519 -28.84 50.11 -93.06
C GLY A 519 -28.08 49.21 -92.07
N MET A 520 -27.10 48.43 -92.55
CA MET A 520 -26.25 47.57 -91.72
C MET A 520 -25.00 48.30 -91.18
N GLU A 521 -24.35 47.66 -90.20
CA GLU A 521 -22.89 47.61 -89.98
C GLU A 521 -22.09 48.86 -89.56
N GLY A 522 -21.55 48.79 -88.33
CA GLY A 522 -20.18 49.23 -88.03
C GLY A 522 -19.93 50.73 -87.75
N ILE A 523 -18.71 51.16 -87.37
CA ILE A 523 -17.57 50.39 -86.81
C ILE A 523 -16.60 51.38 -86.09
N GLU A 524 -15.84 50.89 -85.09
CA GLU A 524 -14.61 51.50 -84.52
C GLU A 524 -14.63 52.91 -83.86
N ASN A 525 -14.21 53.03 -82.59
CA ASN A 525 -12.85 53.30 -82.05
C ASN A 525 -12.24 54.68 -82.36
N ARG A 526 -12.00 55.47 -81.28
CA ARG A 526 -10.66 55.94 -80.81
C ARG A 526 -10.86 56.79 -79.52
N ASN A 527 -10.10 56.58 -78.44
CA ASN A 527 -8.72 57.04 -78.14
C ASN A 527 -8.61 58.59 -78.03
N GLN A 528 -7.81 59.18 -77.11
CA GLN A 528 -6.77 58.60 -76.24
C GLN A 528 -6.36 59.53 -75.07
N SER A 529 -5.90 58.94 -73.94
CA SER A 529 -4.82 59.44 -73.05
C SER A 529 -5.05 60.77 -72.29
N THR A 530 -4.29 61.18 -71.26
CA THR A 530 -3.20 60.62 -70.40
C THR A 530 -3.59 60.88 -68.93
N GLY A 531 -3.35 60.03 -67.92
CA GLY A 531 -2.07 59.53 -67.37
C GLY A 531 -1.91 60.08 -65.92
N ASN A 532 -1.18 59.49 -64.96
CA ASN A 532 -0.36 58.28 -64.91
C ASN A 532 -0.15 57.83 -63.43
N ILE A 533 -0.15 56.50 -63.17
CA ILE A 533 0.85 55.71 -62.37
C ILE A 533 1.02 56.09 -60.86
N TYR A 534 1.10 55.20 -59.86
CA TYR A 534 1.57 53.79 -59.77
C TYR A 534 0.43 52.86 -59.27
N GLU A 535 0.14 51.67 -59.85
CA GLU A 535 0.89 50.39 -59.81
C GLU A 535 0.96 49.77 -58.39
N TYR A 536 0.45 48.55 -58.05
CA TYR A 536 0.53 47.14 -58.57
C TYR A 536 1.11 46.27 -57.41
N ARG A 537 1.02 44.92 -57.25
CA ARG A 537 0.46 43.70 -57.91
C ARG A 537 0.57 42.53 -56.87
N ASP A 538 0.33 41.22 -57.01
CA ASP A 538 -0.37 40.19 -57.85
C ASP A 538 -0.37 38.88 -56.98
N LYS A 539 -1.09 37.75 -57.15
CA LYS A 539 -2.26 37.30 -57.95
C LYS A 539 -2.86 36.00 -57.34
N ARG A 540 -3.90 35.44 -57.99
CA ARG A 540 -4.45 34.05 -57.92
C ARG A 540 -3.77 33.12 -58.99
N PRO A 541 -4.23 31.88 -59.31
CA PRO A 541 -4.54 30.67 -58.50
C PRO A 541 -4.03 29.34 -59.18
N GLU A 542 -4.47 28.16 -58.70
CA GLU A 542 -4.70 26.89 -59.48
C GLU A 542 -3.50 26.20 -60.22
N SER A 543 -3.56 24.95 -60.72
CA SER A 543 -4.24 23.70 -60.29
C SER A 543 -3.64 22.45 -60.99
N LYS A 544 -4.11 21.23 -60.61
CA LYS A 544 -4.22 19.98 -61.42
C LYS A 544 -3.01 19.04 -61.70
N ILE A 545 -3.27 17.77 -61.33
CA ILE A 545 -3.04 16.50 -62.09
C ILE A 545 -1.65 15.83 -62.13
N GLY A 546 -1.61 14.58 -61.59
CA GLY A 546 -0.88 13.41 -62.13
C GLY A 546 0.62 13.26 -61.81
N SER A 547 1.22 12.06 -61.83
CA SER A 547 0.66 10.69 -61.75
C SER A 547 1.75 9.63 -61.55
N THR A 548 1.58 8.73 -60.57
CA THR A 548 2.08 7.32 -60.53
C THR A 548 3.60 6.99 -60.56
N HIS A 549 3.93 5.82 -59.99
CA HIS A 549 5.19 5.05 -60.10
C HIS A 549 6.49 5.59 -59.46
N SER A 550 7.49 4.77 -59.09
CA SER A 550 7.50 3.52 -58.27
C SER A 550 8.94 3.03 -58.01
N LEU A 551 9.12 2.19 -56.97
CA LEU A 551 10.27 1.27 -56.71
C LEU A 551 11.64 1.84 -56.24
N ARG A 552 12.12 1.27 -55.11
CA ARG A 552 13.51 0.80 -54.79
C ARG A 552 14.68 1.82 -54.82
N SER A 553 15.78 1.65 -54.07
CA SER A 553 16.16 0.78 -52.92
C SER A 553 17.52 1.24 -52.35
N SER A 554 18.02 0.58 -51.27
CA SER A 554 19.46 0.53 -50.84
C SER A 554 20.13 1.84 -50.39
N GLN A 555 21.25 1.88 -49.64
CA GLN A 555 21.80 1.06 -48.53
C GLN A 555 23.04 1.80 -47.96
N GLY A 556 23.52 1.46 -46.76
CA GLY A 556 24.76 2.00 -46.14
C GLY A 556 24.56 3.36 -45.45
N SER A 557 24.99 3.65 -44.20
CA SER A 557 25.96 3.08 -43.26
C SER A 557 27.45 3.24 -43.63
N ILE A 558 28.28 3.73 -42.67
CA ILE A 558 29.62 3.26 -42.27
C ILE A 558 30.35 4.28 -41.33
N LEU A 559 30.69 3.83 -40.11
CA LEU A 559 31.92 4.08 -39.28
C LEU A 559 32.39 5.53 -38.95
N ASP A 560 33.34 5.78 -38.03
CA ASP A 560 33.70 5.18 -36.70
C ASP A 560 34.74 6.10 -36.01
N ALA A 561 34.97 5.95 -34.69
CA ALA A 561 36.26 6.30 -34.06
C ALA A 561 36.46 5.67 -32.66
N LYS A 562 37.64 5.09 -32.41
CA LYS A 562 38.12 4.60 -31.10
C LYS A 562 39.60 4.98 -30.90
N ILE A 563 40.02 5.08 -29.63
CA ILE A 563 41.36 4.82 -29.03
C ILE A 563 41.25 5.34 -27.56
N SER A 564 41.41 4.61 -26.45
CA SER A 564 42.26 3.48 -26.00
C SER A 564 43.62 3.89 -25.38
N LYS A 565 43.77 3.65 -24.06
CA LYS A 565 45.00 3.17 -23.36
C LYS A 565 44.81 3.09 -21.84
N SER A 566 45.73 2.36 -21.18
CA SER A 566 45.91 2.20 -19.73
C SER A 566 47.41 2.14 -19.43
N PRO A 567 47.86 2.54 -18.22
CA PRO A 567 48.97 1.83 -17.58
C PRO A 567 48.81 1.59 -16.06
N ASN A 568 49.63 0.68 -15.53
CA ASN A 568 49.73 0.33 -14.11
C ASN A 568 50.39 1.43 -13.23
N GLY A 569 50.10 1.43 -11.92
CA GLY A 569 50.89 2.15 -10.91
C GLY A 569 50.65 1.67 -9.47
N ARG A 570 51.73 1.35 -8.73
CA ARG A 570 51.76 1.12 -7.27
C ARG A 570 52.59 2.21 -6.58
N PRO A 571 52.19 2.64 -5.37
CA PRO A 571 53.11 2.67 -4.21
C PRO A 571 52.50 1.86 -3.04
N LYS A 572 53.23 0.95 -2.37
CA LYS A 572 54.25 1.18 -1.32
C LYS A 572 53.72 1.86 -0.05
N THR A 573 53.69 1.09 1.03
CA THR A 573 53.47 1.51 2.42
C THR A 573 54.76 2.02 3.08
N PRO A 574 54.63 2.82 4.15
CA PRO A 574 55.51 2.81 5.33
C PRO A 574 54.75 2.32 6.60
N PRO A 575 55.46 2.01 7.72
CA PRO A 575 54.88 1.23 8.84
C PRO A 575 54.89 1.96 10.21
N VAL A 576 54.53 1.20 11.27
CA VAL A 576 54.62 1.52 12.73
C VAL A 576 53.63 2.63 13.19
N LYS A 577 52.95 2.56 14.35
CA LYS A 577 53.17 1.82 15.60
C LYS A 577 51.93 1.07 16.13
N ARG A 578 52.17 -0.04 16.82
CA ARG A 578 51.29 -0.55 17.89
C ARG A 578 51.48 0.30 19.15
N THR A 579 50.40 0.65 19.83
CA THR A 579 50.42 1.05 21.24
C THR A 579 49.34 0.27 21.98
N SER A 580 49.76 -0.57 22.93
CA SER A 580 48.86 -1.34 23.79
C SER A 580 48.53 -0.55 25.06
N SER A 581 47.30 -0.07 25.19
CA SER A 581 46.75 0.45 26.45
C SER A 581 45.91 -0.64 27.12
N ARG A 582 46.46 -1.24 28.18
CA ARG A 582 45.79 -2.24 29.00
C ARG A 582 45.09 -1.52 30.15
N SER A 583 43.76 -1.47 30.14
CA SER A 583 42.93 -1.04 31.27
C SER A 583 41.91 -2.14 31.53
N THR A 584 42.22 -3.11 32.39
CA THR A 584 41.87 -3.07 33.82
C THR A 584 40.36 -2.96 34.02
N ILE A 585 39.76 -4.11 34.33
CA ILE A 585 38.42 -4.23 34.90
C ILE A 585 38.34 -3.32 36.13
N ASP A 586 37.26 -2.56 36.25
CA ASP A 586 36.68 -2.21 37.54
C ASP A 586 35.21 -2.66 37.53
N SER A 587 34.70 -3.07 38.69
CA SER A 587 33.51 -3.90 38.81
C SER A 587 32.63 -3.47 39.98
N SER A 588 31.85 -2.42 39.80
CA SER A 588 30.72 -2.09 40.69
C SER A 588 29.67 -1.20 40.02
N VAL A 589 28.40 -1.61 40.14
CA VAL A 589 27.18 -0.81 40.42
C VAL A 589 25.98 -1.78 40.38
N PRO A 590 24.94 -1.64 41.24
CA PRO A 590 24.10 -2.78 41.60
C PRO A 590 22.90 -3.06 40.68
N MET A 591 22.32 -4.24 40.86
CA MET A 591 20.98 -4.58 40.36
C MET A 591 19.92 -3.63 40.93
N THR A 592 19.05 -3.09 40.07
CA THR A 592 17.74 -2.55 40.45
C THR A 592 16.64 -3.50 40.02
N GLN A 593 15.73 -3.84 40.93
CA GLN A 593 14.57 -4.70 40.66
C GLN A 593 13.49 -3.92 39.90
N VAL A 594 12.90 -4.55 38.89
CA VAL A 594 11.57 -4.29 38.30
C VAL A 594 10.96 -5.64 37.93
#